data_AF-A0A098S2C6-F1
#
_entry.id   AF-A0A098S2C6-F1
#
_cell.length_a   1.000
_cell.length_b   1.000
_cell.length_c   1.000
_cell.angle_alpha   90.00
_cell.angle_beta   90.00
_cell.angle_gamma   90.00
#
_symmetry.space_group_name_H-M   'P 1'
#
loop_
_entity.id
_entity.type
_entity.pdbx_description
1 polymer ?
#
loop_
_entity_poly.entity_id
_entity_poly.type
_entity_poly.pdbx_seq_one_letter_code
_entity_poly.pdbx_strand_id
1 'polypeptide(L)'
;MPSSSIAPLRALHLLTGLCLLLWIPTDLFGAHPSKIENTAPFITTWKTDNPGVSCSSCITIPTTGGGYNYDVDWENDGVYDDFGVSGDVIYDYSITGAYQVG
;
A
#
# COMPACT_ATOMS: atom_id res chain seq x y z
N MET A 1 -25.47 -8.66 -67.99
CA MET A 1 -24.43 -8.33 -66.97
C MET A 1 -23.97 -6.89 -67.22
N PRO A 2 -23.75 -6.01 -66.23
CA PRO A 2 -23.25 -6.27 -64.88
C PRO A 2 -24.08 -5.68 -63.72
N SER A 3 -23.56 -5.97 -62.53
CA SER A 3 -23.96 -5.60 -61.16
C SER A 3 -24.08 -4.10 -60.90
N SER A 4 -24.93 -3.71 -59.93
CA SER A 4 -24.58 -2.76 -58.87
C SER A 4 -25.65 -2.75 -57.77
N SER A 5 -25.26 -3.26 -56.60
CA SER A 5 -25.96 -3.21 -55.33
C SER A 5 -25.97 -1.79 -54.77
N ILE A 6 -27.15 -1.22 -54.48
CA ILE A 6 -27.31 -0.06 -53.58
C ILE A 6 -28.61 -0.23 -52.80
N ALA A 7 -28.51 -0.55 -51.51
CA ALA A 7 -29.62 -0.46 -50.56
C ALA A 7 -29.80 1.01 -50.12
N PRO A 8 -31.03 1.47 -49.79
CA PRO A 8 -31.32 2.88 -49.59
C PRO A 8 -30.84 3.41 -48.23
N LEU A 9 -30.29 4.63 -48.30
CA LEU A 9 -29.82 5.47 -47.21
C LEU A 9 -31.01 5.99 -46.38
N ARG A 10 -31.17 5.50 -45.15
CA ARG A 10 -31.95 6.10 -44.06
C ARG A 10 -31.10 5.92 -42.78
N ALA A 11 -30.79 6.90 -41.95
CA ALA A 11 -31.51 8.12 -41.64
C ALA A 11 -30.55 9.25 -41.23
N LEU A 12 -30.97 10.44 -41.66
CA LEU A 12 -30.57 11.77 -41.25
C LEU A 12 -30.65 11.95 -39.71
N HIS A 13 -29.54 12.32 -39.07
CA HIS A 13 -29.55 13.13 -37.84
C HIS A 13 -28.44 14.18 -37.94
N LEU A 14 -28.83 15.36 -38.43
CA LEU A 14 -28.05 16.58 -38.37
C LEU A 14 -28.39 17.34 -37.07
N LEU A 15 -27.33 17.79 -36.38
CA LEU A 15 -27.23 18.99 -35.54
C LEU A 15 -27.89 19.00 -34.15
N THR A 16 -27.11 18.68 -33.12
CA THR A 16 -26.61 19.62 -32.09
C THR A 16 -25.28 19.02 -31.59
N GLY A 17 -24.13 19.67 -31.69
CA GLY A 17 -23.73 20.80 -30.86
C GLY A 17 -22.43 20.40 -30.14
N LEU A 18 -21.30 20.88 -30.65
CA LEU A 18 -19.99 20.95 -29.98
C LEU A 18 -19.37 19.61 -29.51
N CYS A 19 -18.78 18.91 -30.48
CA CYS A 19 -17.66 18.01 -30.22
C CYS A 19 -16.46 18.85 -29.72
N LEU A 20 -16.42 19.14 -28.43
CA LEU A 20 -15.25 19.60 -27.69
C LEU A 20 -15.22 18.93 -26.31
N LEU A 21 -15.17 17.60 -26.31
CA LEU A 21 -14.74 16.81 -25.16
C LEU A 21 -13.59 15.92 -25.59
N LEU A 22 -12.51 16.56 -26.04
CA LEU A 22 -11.19 15.95 -25.95
C LEU A 22 -10.47 16.60 -24.76
N TRP A 23 -10.00 15.71 -23.89
CA TRP A 23 -9.12 15.92 -22.74
C TRP A 23 -9.78 16.24 -21.40
N ILE A 24 -10.40 15.22 -20.81
CA ILE A 24 -10.27 15.03 -19.37
C ILE A 24 -9.29 13.87 -19.19
N PRO A 25 -8.16 14.03 -18.47
CA PRO A 25 -7.38 12.86 -18.02
C PRO A 25 -8.33 11.91 -17.29
N THR A 26 -8.09 10.61 -17.40
CA THR A 26 -8.90 9.51 -16.85
C THR A 26 -9.03 9.49 -15.32
N ASP A 27 -8.70 10.59 -14.64
CA ASP A 27 -8.58 10.69 -13.19
C ASP A 27 -9.60 11.67 -12.57
N LEU A 28 -10.67 12.05 -13.29
CA LEU A 28 -11.68 12.95 -12.73
C LEU A 28 -12.69 12.17 -11.87
N PHE A 29 -12.33 12.01 -10.60
CA PHE A 29 -13.11 11.48 -9.47
C PHE A 29 -13.28 9.97 -9.38
N GLY A 30 -12.23 9.23 -9.70
CA GLY A 30 -11.89 8.06 -8.89
C GLY A 30 -11.15 8.53 -7.64
N ALA A 31 -11.85 9.11 -6.66
CA ALA A 31 -11.36 8.95 -5.31
C ALA A 31 -11.43 7.44 -5.08
N HIS A 32 -10.30 6.75 -5.31
CA HIS A 32 -10.02 5.56 -4.55
C HIS A 32 -10.31 6.01 -3.12
N PRO A 33 -11.25 5.37 -2.39
CA PRO A 33 -11.25 5.58 -0.96
C PRO A 33 -9.80 5.30 -0.59
N SER A 34 -9.07 6.33 -0.12
CA SER A 34 -7.94 6.04 0.73
C SER A 34 -8.58 5.12 1.74
N LYS A 35 -8.17 3.87 1.75
CA LYS A 35 -8.51 2.98 2.84
C LYS A 35 -8.08 3.82 4.03
N ILE A 36 -9.04 4.38 4.76
CA ILE A 36 -8.73 5.04 6.02
C ILE A 36 -8.38 3.82 6.87
N GLU A 37 -7.12 3.41 6.76
CA GLU A 37 -6.48 2.49 7.67
C GLU A 37 -6.52 3.25 8.98
N ASN A 38 -7.64 3.15 9.68
CA ASN A 38 -7.86 3.85 10.94
C ASN A 38 -7.04 3.21 12.07
N THR A 39 -6.00 2.47 11.70
CA THR A 39 -4.99 1.86 12.54
C THR A 39 -3.70 2.63 12.28
N ALA A 40 -3.40 3.59 13.15
CA ALA A 40 -2.06 4.13 13.21
C ALA A 40 -1.13 3.04 13.79
N PRO A 41 0.05 2.78 13.20
CA PRO A 41 1.03 1.87 13.79
C PRO A 41 1.50 2.38 15.15
N PHE A 42 1.91 1.46 16.02
CA PHE A 42 2.49 1.82 17.30
C PHE A 42 4.01 1.98 17.14
N ILE A 43 4.45 3.22 16.95
CA ILE A 43 5.87 3.51 16.76
C ILE A 43 6.63 3.46 18.08
N THR A 44 7.73 2.72 18.11
CA THR A 44 8.63 2.58 19.27
C THR A 44 10.06 2.92 18.89
N THR A 45 10.81 3.50 19.84
CA THR A 45 12.24 3.75 19.66
C THR A 45 13.04 2.83 20.57
N TRP A 46 13.96 2.07 19.99
CA TRP A 46 14.80 1.09 20.69
C TRP A 46 16.26 1.47 20.59
N LYS A 47 16.99 1.32 21.70
CA LYS A 47 18.44 1.52 21.75
C LYS A 47 19.12 0.17 21.98
N THR A 48 19.80 -0.37 20.97
CA THR A 48 20.31 -1.76 20.99
C THR A 48 21.59 -1.93 21.82
N ASP A 49 22.28 -0.85 22.14
CA ASP A 49 23.48 -0.86 22.99
C ASP A 49 23.19 -0.93 24.51
N ASN A 50 21.92 -1.02 24.91
CA ASN A 50 21.53 -1.22 26.30
C ASN A 50 21.67 -2.70 26.69
N PRO A 51 22.20 -3.04 27.89
CA PRO A 51 22.27 -4.42 28.36
C PRO A 51 20.89 -5.09 28.42
N GLY A 52 20.80 -6.34 27.98
CA GLY A 52 19.53 -7.07 27.93
C GLY A 52 19.71 -8.53 27.53
N VAL A 53 18.57 -9.18 27.23
CA VAL A 53 18.53 -10.60 26.84
C VAL A 53 18.87 -10.82 25.36
N SER A 54 18.60 -9.83 24.51
CA SER A 54 18.88 -9.86 23.08
C SER A 54 20.37 -9.61 22.80
N CYS A 55 20.83 -9.92 21.58
CA CYS A 55 22.20 -9.57 21.16
C CYS A 55 22.41 -8.04 21.10
N SER A 56 23.66 -7.58 21.05
CA SER A 56 24.01 -6.14 21.11
C SER A 56 23.52 -5.29 19.92
N SER A 57 23.10 -5.91 18.82
CA SER A 57 22.52 -5.25 17.64
C SER A 57 21.10 -5.74 17.35
N CYS A 58 20.51 -6.50 18.28
CA CYS A 58 19.20 -7.11 18.10
C CYS A 58 18.10 -6.35 18.82
N ILE A 59 16.93 -6.27 18.19
CA ILE A 59 15.66 -6.03 18.89
C ILE A 59 14.90 -7.35 18.94
N THR A 60 14.34 -7.68 20.10
CA THR A 60 13.36 -8.76 20.25
C THR A 60 12.04 -8.13 20.65
N ILE A 61 10.99 -8.39 19.89
CA ILE A 61 9.60 -8.09 20.28
C ILE A 61 9.04 -9.35 20.92
N PRO A 62 8.96 -9.42 22.27
CA PRO A 62 8.47 -10.60 22.94
C PRO A 62 6.94 -10.62 22.98
N THR A 63 6.39 -11.82 22.95
CA THR A 63 4.97 -12.13 23.14
C THR A 63 4.78 -12.96 24.39
N THR A 64 3.56 -13.01 24.93
CA THR A 64 3.24 -13.89 26.06
C THR A 64 1.84 -14.44 25.89
N GLY A 65 1.72 -15.77 25.79
CA GLY A 65 0.46 -16.43 25.46
C GLY A 65 0.26 -16.55 23.95
N GLY A 66 -0.97 -16.39 23.48
CA GLY A 66 -1.31 -16.48 22.06
C GLY A 66 -2.34 -15.43 21.66
N GLY A 67 -2.72 -15.42 20.38
CA GLY A 67 -3.66 -14.45 19.80
C GLY A 67 -2.98 -13.22 19.18
N TYR A 68 -1.66 -13.24 19.04
CA TYR A 68 -0.90 -12.24 18.30
C TYR A 68 -1.08 -12.45 16.80
N ASN A 69 -1.23 -11.34 16.08
CA ASN A 69 -1.22 -11.26 14.63
C ASN A 69 -0.85 -9.82 14.28
N TYR A 70 0.44 -9.56 14.12
CA TYR A 70 0.96 -8.22 13.87
C TYR A 70 1.97 -8.23 12.72
N ASP A 71 2.10 -7.09 12.08
CA ASP A 71 3.11 -6.82 11.07
C ASP A 71 4.17 -5.91 11.71
N VAL A 72 5.41 -5.96 11.23
CA VAL A 72 6.53 -5.13 11.73
C VAL A 72 7.22 -4.43 10.56
N ASP A 73 7.44 -3.13 10.72
CA ASP A 73 8.32 -2.29 9.88
C ASP A 73 9.56 -1.94 10.71
N TRP A 74 10.70 -2.58 10.40
CA TRP A 74 11.90 -2.50 11.22
C TRP A 74 12.64 -1.17 11.07
N GLU A 75 12.44 -0.48 9.95
CA GLU A 75 13.11 0.79 9.64
C GLU A 75 12.17 2.01 9.74
N ASN A 76 10.87 1.76 9.96
CA ASN A 76 9.80 2.75 9.98
C ASN A 76 9.80 3.60 8.69
N ASP A 77 9.96 2.94 7.54
CA ASP A 77 9.98 3.59 6.22
C ASP A 77 8.62 3.55 5.50
N GLY A 78 7.64 2.88 6.10
CA GLY A 78 6.29 2.68 5.57
C GLY A 78 6.12 1.40 4.77
N VAL A 79 7.17 0.57 4.65
CA VAL A 79 7.15 -0.75 4.05
C VAL A 79 7.34 -1.79 5.15
N TYR A 80 6.36 -2.65 5.34
CA TYR A 80 6.44 -3.72 6.34
C TYR A 80 7.31 -4.88 5.83
N ASP A 81 8.07 -5.48 6.74
CA ASP A 81 9.04 -6.54 6.45
C ASP A 81 8.53 -7.91 6.89
N ASP A 82 7.97 -7.96 8.10
CA ASP A 82 7.42 -9.18 8.69
C ASP A 82 5.90 -9.06 8.76
N PHE A 83 5.19 -10.09 8.32
CA PHE A 83 3.73 -10.11 8.22
C PHE A 83 3.12 -11.27 9.00
N GLY A 84 2.00 -11.00 9.68
CA GLY A 84 1.22 -12.02 10.36
C GLY A 84 1.99 -12.76 11.47
N VAL A 85 2.88 -12.05 12.15
CA VAL A 85 3.67 -12.59 13.25
C VAL A 85 2.73 -12.99 14.40
N SER A 86 2.87 -14.24 14.86
CA SER A 86 2.00 -14.85 15.90
C SER A 86 2.71 -15.19 17.20
N GLY A 87 4.00 -14.89 17.30
CA GLY A 87 4.87 -15.12 18.45
C GLY A 87 6.02 -14.13 18.47
N ASP A 88 7.11 -14.46 19.16
CA ASP A 88 8.28 -13.58 19.23
C ASP A 88 8.92 -13.37 17.86
N VAL A 89 9.46 -12.18 17.63
CA VAL A 89 10.28 -11.87 16.43
C VAL A 89 11.54 -11.12 16.84
N ILE A 90 12.63 -11.40 16.10
CA ILE A 90 13.95 -10.85 16.35
C ILE A 90 14.49 -10.29 15.04
N TYR A 91 15.05 -9.09 15.10
CA TYR A 91 15.77 -8.48 13.98
C TYR A 91 17.15 -8.01 14.44
N ASP A 92 18.17 -8.27 13.63
CA ASP A 92 19.56 -7.89 13.88
C ASP A 92 20.02 -6.83 12.88
N TYR A 93 20.22 -5.61 13.37
CA TYR A 93 20.66 -4.48 12.54
C TYR A 93 22.14 -4.57 12.14
N SER A 94 22.89 -5.57 12.62
CA SER A 94 24.35 -5.73 12.47
C SER A 94 25.21 -4.62 13.07
N ILE A 95 24.60 -3.48 13.40
CA ILE A 95 25.21 -2.28 13.94
C ILE A 95 24.40 -1.87 15.17
N THR A 96 25.08 -1.39 16.20
CA THR A 96 24.42 -0.83 17.40
C THR A 96 23.88 0.57 17.11
N GLY A 97 22.70 0.90 17.61
CA GLY A 97 22.09 2.20 17.31
C GLY A 97 20.78 2.46 18.05
N ALA A 98 20.15 3.56 17.66
CA ALA A 98 18.77 3.90 18.04
C ALA A 98 17.88 3.77 16.81
N TYR A 99 16.85 2.93 16.88
CA TYR A 99 15.98 2.56 15.76
C TYR A 99 14.54 2.87 16.08
N GLN A 100 13.78 3.38 15.10
CA GLN A 100 12.32 3.45 15.17
C GLN A 100 11.73 2.23 14.48
N VAL A 101 10.78 1.57 15.14
CA VAL A 101 10.10 0.37 14.66
C VAL A 101 8.60 0.64 14.68
N GLY A 102 7.90 0.30 13.61
CA GLY A 102 6.47 0.54 13.39
C GLY A 102 5.62 -0.72 13.31
#